data_AF-Q53330-F1
#
_entry.id   AF-Q53330-F1
#
_cell.length_a   1.000
_cell.length_b   1.000
_cell.length_c   1.000
_cell.angle_alpha   90.00
_cell.angle_beta   90.00
_cell.angle_gamma   90.00
#
_symmetry.space_group_name_H-M   'P 1'
#
loop_
_entity.id
_entity.type
_entity.pdbx_description
1 polymer ?
#
loop_
_entity_poly.entity_id
_entity_poly.type
_entity_poly.pdbx_seq_one_letter_code
_entity_poly.pdbx_strand_id
1 'polypeptide(L)' 'MIRVNNVCKKYHTNSGWKTVLKNINFELQKGEKIGISI' A
#
# COMPACT_ATOMS: atom_id res chain seq x y z
N MET A 1 -10.51 -6.80 -11.94
CA MET A 1 -9.53 -5.70 -12.00
C MET A 1 -9.52 -5.05 -10.64
N ILE A 2 -8.41 -5.11 -9.92
CA ILE A 2 -8.21 -4.37 -8.69
C ILE A 2 -7.30 -3.20 -9.03
N ARG A 3 -7.67 -2.00 -8.58
CA ARG A 3 -6.86 -0.80 -8.78
C ARG A 3 -6.71 -0.09 -7.45
N VAL A 4 -5.47 0.17 -7.08
CA VAL A 4 -5.09 0.89 -5.88
C VAL A 4 -4.38 2.15 -6.34
N ASN A 5 -4.92 3.31 -6.01
CA ASN A 5 -4.35 4.59 -6.40
C ASN A 5 -4.14 5.47 -5.18
N ASN A 6 -2.98 6.12 -5.11
CA ASN A 6 -2.61 7.12 -4.11
C ASN A 6 -2.79 6.67 -2.65
N VAL A 7 -2.60 5.38 -2.36
CA VAL A 7 -2.79 4.87 -1.01
C VAL A 7 -1.62 5.31 -0.12
N CYS A 8 -1.97 6.04 0.94
CA CYS A 8 -1.05 6.47 1.98
C CYS A 8 -1.55 5.94 3.33
N LYS A 9 -0.62 5.44 4.16
CA LYS A 9 -0.94 5.00 5.52
C LYS A 9 0.19 5.40 6.46
N LYS A 10 -0.21 5.98 7.59
CA LYS A 10 0.67 6.35 8.70
C LYS A 10 0.06 5.83 10.00
N TYR A 11 0.92 5.56 10.97
CA TYR A 11 0.55 5.29 12.35
C TYR A 11 1.27 6.26 13.27
N HIS A 12 0.59 6.70 14.32
CA HIS A 12 1.23 7.41 15.41
C HIS A 12 1.89 6.40 16.35
N THR A 13 3.15 6.62 16.69
CA THR A 13 3.94 5.82 17.63
C THR A 13 4.41 6.73 18.77
N ASN A 14 4.97 6.13 19.82
CA ASN A 14 5.57 6.91 20.93
C ASN A 14 6.73 7.80 20.46
N SER A 15 7.29 7.54 19.28
CA SER A 15 8.36 8.31 18.64
C SER A 15 7.86 9.23 17.50
N GLY A 16 6.55 9.39 17.34
CA GLY A 16 5.93 10.27 16.34
C GLY A 16 5.25 9.54 15.19
N TRP A 17 5.17 10.18 14.02
CA TRP A 17 4.46 9.61 12.87
C TRP A 17 5.34 8.65 12.07
N LYS A 18 4.95 7.38 11.99
CA LYS A 18 5.57 6.40 11.10
C LYS A 18 4.73 6.22 9.84
N THR A 19 5.31 6.51 8.68
CA THR A 19 4.68 6.21 7.39
C THR A 19 4.96 4.75 7.02
N VAL A 20 3.91 3.98 6.72
CA VAL A 20 4.01 2.55 6.37
C VAL A 20 3.60 2.26 4.94
N LEU A 21 2.76 3.11 4.34
CA LEU A 21 2.50 3.12 2.90
C LEU A 21 2.62 4.55 2.41
N LYS A 22 3.43 4.77 1.37
CA LYS A 22 3.66 6.09 0.79
C LYS A 22 3.29 6.07 -0.68
N ASN A 23 2.14 6.65 -1.01
CA ASN A 23 1.65 6.84 -2.38
C ASN A 23 1.69 5.56 -3.24
N ILE A 24 1.13 4.48 -2.73
CA ILE A 24 1.09 3.19 -3.43
C ILE A 24 0.07 3.25 -4.57
N ASN A 25 0.54 2.90 -5.77
CA ASN A 25 -0.23 2.85 -7.00
C ASN A 25 0.01 1.50 -7.69
N PHE A 26 -1.01 0.65 -7.84
CA PHE A 26 -0.90 -0.59 -8.60
C PHE A 26 -2.24 -1.05 -9.17
N GLU A 27 -2.17 -1.86 -10.22
CA GLU A 27 -3.31 -2.49 -10.87
C GLU A 27 -3.07 -4.00 -10.95
N LEU A 28 -4.13 -4.78 -10.76
CA LEU A 28 -4.13 -6.23 -10.91
C LEU A 28 -5.26 -6.64 -11.85
N GLN A 29 -4.89 -7.25 -12.96
CA GLN A 29 -5.82 -7.75 -13.97
C GLN A 29 -6.37 -9.12 -13.60
N LYS A 30 -7.44 -9.53 -14.29
CA LYS A 30 -8.07 -10.82 -14.06
C LYS A 30 -7.10 -11.95 -14.45
N GLY A 31 -6.81 -12.84 -13.51
CA GLY A 31 -5.91 -13.99 -13.72
C GLY A 31 -4.47 -13.73 -13.30
N GLU A 32 -4.10 -12.50 -12.96
CA GLU A 32 -2.77 -12.17 -12.45
C GLU A 32 -2.65 -12.50 -10.96
N LYS A 33 -1.43 -12.90 -10.55
CA LYS A 33 -1.08 -13.16 -9.15
C LYS A 33 -0.15 -12.07 -8.65
N ILE A 34 -0.34 -11.66 -7.40
CA ILE A 34 0.53 -10.70 -6.72
C ILE A 34 1.03 -11.30 -5.41
N GLY A 35 2.30 -11.06 -5.10
CA GLY A 35 2.89 -11.34 -3.79
C GLY A 35 3.11 -10.04 -3.03
N ILE A 36 2.80 -10.06 -1.73
CA ILE A 36 3.15 -8.98 -0.80
C ILE A 36 4.21 -9.56 0.14
N SER A 37 5.36 -8.92 0.21
CA SER A 37 6.43 -9.27 1.15
C SER A 37 6.55 -8.19 2.20
N ILE A 38 6.66 -8.61 3.46
CA ILE A 38 6.80 -7.76 4.65
C ILE A 38 8.10 -8.03 5.39
#